data_AF-A0A7S4PXR8-F1
#
_entry.id   AF-A0A7S4PXR8-F1
#
_cell.length_a   1.000
_cell.length_b   1.000
_cell.length_c   1.000
_cell.angle_alpha   90.00
_cell.angle_beta   90.00
_cell.angle_gamma   90.00
#
_symmetry.space_group_name_H-M   'P 1'
#
loop_
_entity.id
_entity.type
_entity.pdbx_description
1 polymer ?
#
loop_
_entity_poly.entity_id
_entity_poly.type
_entity_poly.pdbx_seq_one_letter_code
_entity_poly.pdbx_strand_id
1 'polypeptide(L)'
;MACGTSRGRLPSRACATSTVLRLSTFLVQALAPAAHNGTRQGSAVDDGASACGVGVARVGKVEEKGRPQKVLSGTSISVMVVGAVVFLASLHYLVHWPDKEIRLITWKLISSTTSIFIAVMIYTVALEELGDNVALVLGHGYTGSLGLLVLLLVVQADLFMVRKSEVASASRCLIGGHLLGFNAIHVFGNMQERLTFFCSASWRAALVIPLFAAGWFALSWVARRIRHMIEERLASSDPRESQVAEFWEDQCFDTENDVVAITMGFLLTQVVGFVLHGRLPPLVGEFVHHADIENHLLFATGAAFMLSVFGFEALDSRAHGHYYMRRLVLVVRGVLAMSMSWCWLMWSRWHLWMTLHMEELLAKVVLACGTSLFCMIMVFILDSLADRSVVNPKALRAVIQAFGLLIGLSWESCFDAVMEDLHPKHFRTLIAVGLALYVLPGWRLYILPKALAVWPLEMHNNPPSAIALCKEDEEWQTEDSEDDERQKGGDSSGDSASE
;
A
#
# COMPACT_ATOMS: atom_id res chain seq x y z
N MET A 1 -7.72 43.33 51.08
CA MET A 1 -6.86 42.25 50.53
C MET A 1 -7.51 41.76 49.25
N ALA A 2 -6.93 42.10 48.10
CA ALA A 2 -7.51 41.87 46.79
C ALA A 2 -7.08 40.52 46.21
N CYS A 3 -8.06 39.82 45.62
CA CYS A 3 -7.91 38.53 44.95
C CYS A 3 -7.49 38.76 43.49
N GLY A 4 -6.37 38.17 43.06
CA GLY A 4 -5.84 38.27 41.70
C GLY A 4 -5.97 36.94 40.96
N THR A 5 -6.74 36.94 39.87
CA THR A 5 -6.88 35.83 38.92
C THR A 5 -5.89 36.00 37.77
N SER A 6 -4.97 35.04 37.57
CA SER A 6 -4.10 34.99 36.40
C SER A 6 -4.63 33.97 35.38
N ARG A 7 -5.12 34.47 34.24
CA ARG A 7 -5.41 33.68 33.04
C ARG A 7 -4.11 33.45 32.27
N GLY A 8 -3.66 32.20 32.18
CA GLY A 8 -2.61 31.79 31.25
C GLY A 8 -3.11 31.79 29.81
N ARG A 9 -2.45 32.55 28.92
CA ARG A 9 -2.67 32.50 27.47
C ARG A 9 -1.90 31.32 26.88
N LEU A 10 -2.59 30.47 26.12
CA LEU A 10 -1.95 29.47 25.26
C LEU A 10 -1.26 30.16 24.06
N PRO A 11 -0.08 29.69 23.61
CA PRO A 11 0.62 30.26 22.47
C PRO A 11 -0.08 29.92 21.14
N SER A 12 0.03 30.83 20.19
CA SER A 12 -0.64 30.81 18.88
C SER A 12 -0.11 29.71 17.96
N ARG A 13 -1.04 28.97 17.32
CA ARG A 13 -0.82 27.83 16.41
C ARG A 13 -0.36 28.20 14.99
N ALA A 14 0.46 29.24 14.81
CA ALA A 14 0.78 29.77 13.47
C ALA A 14 2.13 29.32 12.85
N CYS A 15 2.89 28.41 13.49
CA CYS A 15 4.30 28.16 13.08
C CYS A 15 4.60 26.75 12.50
N ALA A 16 3.64 25.82 12.47
CA ALA A 16 3.96 24.42 12.11
C ALA A 16 4.13 24.17 10.60
N THR A 17 3.39 24.88 9.74
CA THR A 17 3.39 24.64 8.27
C THR A 17 4.62 25.23 7.55
N SER A 18 5.23 26.30 8.09
CA SER A 18 6.43 26.92 7.50
C SER A 18 7.69 26.07 7.73
N THR A 19 7.75 25.34 8.84
CA THR A 19 8.91 24.53 9.22
C THR A 19 9.04 23.27 8.35
N VAL A 20 7.92 22.66 7.95
CA VAL A 20 7.92 21.43 7.15
C VAL A 20 8.41 21.68 5.71
N LEU A 21 7.97 22.76 5.07
CA LEU A 21 8.46 23.17 3.74
C LEU A 21 9.95 23.56 3.75
N ARG A 22 10.43 24.14 4.86
CA ARG A 22 11.85 24.47 5.01
C ARG A 22 12.71 23.24 5.24
N LEU A 23 12.20 22.23 5.95
CA LEU A 23 12.95 20.99 6.20
C LEU A 23 13.16 20.16 4.92
N SER A 24 12.14 20.06 4.06
CA SER A 24 12.25 19.33 2.79
C SER A 24 13.22 20.04 1.83
N THR A 25 13.15 21.37 1.74
CA THR A 25 14.06 22.17 0.92
C THR A 25 15.50 22.10 1.45
N PHE A 26 15.69 22.07 2.77
CA PHE A 26 17.00 21.96 3.41
C PHE A 26 17.63 20.57 3.19
N LEU A 27 16.84 19.49 3.27
CA LEU A 27 17.30 18.14 2.94
C LEU A 27 17.72 18.01 1.47
N VAL A 28 16.97 18.62 0.56
CA VAL A 28 17.32 18.65 -0.88
C VAL A 28 18.59 19.45 -1.13
N GLN A 29 18.79 20.60 -0.45
CA GLN A 29 20.01 21.39 -0.58
C GLN A 29 21.23 20.76 0.11
N ALA A 30 21.05 20.05 1.22
CA ALA A 30 22.12 19.37 1.94
C ALA A 30 22.64 18.11 1.22
N LEU A 31 21.82 17.51 0.34
CA LEU A 31 22.14 16.29 -0.40
C LEU A 31 22.63 16.56 -1.84
N ALA A 32 22.62 17.80 -2.32
CA ALA A 32 23.13 18.14 -3.65
C ALA A 32 24.67 18.00 -3.70
N PRO A 33 25.24 17.13 -4.54
CA PRO A 33 26.70 17.04 -4.67
C PRO A 33 27.26 18.32 -5.28
N ALA A 34 28.36 18.82 -4.70
CA ALA A 34 29.10 19.94 -5.25
C ALA A 34 29.52 19.63 -6.70
N ALA A 35 28.94 20.35 -7.66
CA ALA A 35 29.15 20.13 -9.08
C ALA A 35 30.63 20.26 -9.45
N HIS A 36 31.24 19.15 -9.85
CA HIS A 36 32.59 19.13 -10.42
C HIS A 36 32.50 19.61 -11.88
N ASN A 37 33.02 20.81 -12.14
CA ASN A 37 33.12 21.39 -13.49
C ASN A 37 34.09 20.54 -14.35
N GLY A 38 33.54 19.71 -15.23
CA GLY A 38 34.27 18.97 -16.24
C GLY A 38 33.87 19.41 -17.64
N THR A 39 34.65 20.31 -18.23
CA THR A 39 34.57 20.72 -19.64
C THR A 39 34.85 19.55 -20.58
N ARG A 40 33.94 19.26 -21.52
CA ARG A 40 34.30 18.56 -22.77
C ARG A 40 33.49 19.07 -23.97
N GLN A 41 34.25 19.43 -25.00
CA GLN A 41 33.87 19.95 -26.31
C GLN A 41 33.53 18.83 -27.31
N GLY A 42 32.72 19.19 -28.32
CA GLY A 42 32.67 18.59 -29.67
C GLY A 42 31.70 17.40 -29.82
N SER A 43 30.92 17.22 -30.89
CA SER A 43 30.86 17.88 -32.20
C SER A 43 29.67 17.32 -33.01
N ALA A 44 29.14 18.16 -33.91
CA ALA A 44 28.48 17.85 -35.19
C ALA A 44 27.18 17.00 -35.20
N VAL A 45 26.09 17.68 -35.56
CA VAL A 45 24.82 17.11 -36.03
C VAL A 45 24.84 17.20 -37.56
N ASP A 46 24.64 16.07 -38.24
CA ASP A 46 24.33 15.98 -39.66
C ASP A 46 22.87 15.54 -39.83
N ASP A 47 22.14 16.29 -40.64
CA ASP A 47 20.77 16.03 -41.06
C ASP A 47 20.75 14.97 -42.19
N GLY A 48 19.78 14.05 -42.16
CA GLY A 48 19.60 13.08 -43.25
C GLY A 48 18.33 12.24 -43.13
N ALA A 49 17.34 12.54 -43.97
CA ALA A 49 16.00 11.97 -44.00
C ALA A 49 15.90 10.55 -44.60
N SER A 50 14.80 9.88 -44.21
CA SER A 50 13.97 8.95 -45.02
C SER A 50 14.58 7.67 -45.60
N ALA A 51 14.08 6.50 -45.16
CA ALA A 51 13.37 5.55 -46.03
C ALA A 51 12.93 4.29 -45.26
N CYS A 52 11.67 3.91 -45.49
CA CYS A 52 11.06 2.65 -45.07
C CYS A 52 11.61 1.51 -45.94
N GLY A 53 12.19 0.47 -45.35
CA GLY A 53 12.75 -0.67 -46.07
C GLY A 53 12.82 -1.92 -45.19
N VAL A 54 11.91 -2.87 -45.46
CA VAL A 54 11.86 -4.19 -44.83
C VAL A 54 13.08 -5.01 -45.32
N GLY A 55 13.98 -5.35 -44.40
CA GLY A 55 15.13 -6.20 -44.65
C GLY A 55 15.40 -7.12 -43.46
N VAL A 56 15.11 -8.41 -43.62
CA VAL A 56 15.43 -9.47 -42.66
C VAL A 56 16.95 -9.65 -42.60
N ALA A 57 17.58 -9.17 -41.54
CA ALA A 57 19.02 -9.32 -41.29
C ALA A 57 19.29 -10.28 -40.13
N ARG A 58 20.19 -11.25 -40.40
CA ARG A 58 20.73 -12.24 -39.46
C ARG A 58 21.15 -11.60 -38.14
N VAL A 59 20.65 -12.16 -37.03
CA VAL A 59 21.08 -11.82 -35.66
C VAL A 59 22.52 -12.31 -35.46
N GLY A 60 23.47 -11.37 -35.57
CA GLY A 60 24.80 -11.53 -35.03
C GLY A 60 24.75 -11.48 -33.51
N LYS A 61 25.44 -12.41 -32.86
CA LYS A 61 25.61 -12.49 -31.41
C LYS A 61 26.33 -11.21 -30.95
N VAL A 62 25.59 -10.25 -30.41
CA VAL A 62 26.15 -9.07 -29.76
C VAL A 62 26.79 -9.55 -28.46
N GLU A 63 28.11 -9.43 -28.37
CA GLU A 63 28.82 -9.56 -27.10
C GLU A 63 28.25 -8.54 -26.11
N GLU A 64 27.69 -9.06 -25.02
CA GLU A 64 27.17 -8.30 -23.90
C GLU A 64 28.35 -7.56 -23.23
N LYS A 65 28.60 -6.32 -23.67
CA LYS A 65 29.48 -5.39 -22.96
C LYS A 65 28.97 -5.28 -21.53
N GLY A 66 29.77 -5.77 -20.59
CA GLY A 66 29.46 -5.79 -19.17
C GLY A 66 28.89 -4.44 -18.72
N ARG A 67 27.66 -4.47 -18.18
CA ARG A 67 27.11 -3.32 -17.47
C ARG A 67 28.12 -2.91 -16.39
N PRO A 68 28.47 -1.62 -16.25
CA PRO A 68 29.30 -1.18 -15.15
C PRO A 68 28.64 -1.66 -13.86
N GLN A 69 29.40 -2.43 -13.07
CA GLN A 69 28.95 -2.93 -11.78
C GLN A 69 28.56 -1.71 -10.94
N LYS A 70 27.26 -1.58 -10.61
CA LYS A 70 26.75 -0.50 -9.78
C LYS A 70 27.35 -0.70 -8.38
N VAL A 71 28.48 -0.06 -8.10
CA VAL A 71 29.07 -0.10 -6.78
C VAL A 71 28.13 0.67 -5.86
N LEU A 72 27.62 -0.01 -4.82
CA LEU A 72 26.77 0.58 -3.79
C LEU A 72 27.47 1.81 -3.19
N SER A 73 27.02 3.02 -3.52
CA SER A 73 27.63 4.24 -3.01
C SER A 73 27.47 4.32 -1.50
N GLY A 74 28.56 4.64 -0.78
CA GLY A 74 28.53 4.81 0.68
C GLY A 74 27.52 5.88 1.13
N THR A 75 27.17 6.81 0.26
CA THR A 75 26.11 7.80 0.47
C THR A 75 24.73 7.14 0.57
N SER A 76 24.41 6.20 -0.33
CA SER A 76 23.14 5.45 -0.33
C SER A 76 22.95 4.68 0.97
N ILE A 77 24.01 4.00 1.44
CA ILE A 77 24.01 3.28 2.72
C ILE A 77 23.77 4.25 3.88
N SER A 78 24.48 5.38 3.91
CA SER A 78 24.38 6.38 4.98
C SER A 78 22.96 6.96 5.06
N VAL A 79 22.38 7.35 3.91
CA VAL A 79 21.01 7.88 3.84
C VAL A 79 20.00 6.82 4.25
N MET A 80 20.18 5.57 3.83
CA MET A 80 19.29 4.46 4.22
C MET A 80 19.32 4.23 5.74
N VAL A 81 20.50 4.20 6.37
CA VAL A 81 20.63 4.00 7.83
C VAL A 81 20.00 5.16 8.60
N VAL A 82 20.30 6.41 8.22
CA VAL A 82 19.70 7.60 8.87
C VAL A 82 18.19 7.61 8.66
N GLY A 83 17.73 7.35 7.44
CA GLY A 83 16.32 7.28 7.08
C GLY A 83 15.57 6.21 7.86
N ALA A 84 16.16 5.03 8.04
CA ALA A 84 15.59 3.96 8.85
C ALA A 84 15.44 4.35 10.32
N VAL A 85 16.46 5.00 10.92
CA VAL A 85 16.38 5.48 12.31
C VAL A 85 15.26 6.51 12.47
N VAL A 86 15.19 7.50 11.58
CA VAL A 86 14.13 8.53 11.61
C VAL A 86 12.75 7.87 11.44
N PHE A 87 12.60 6.99 10.46
CA PHE A 87 11.34 6.30 10.18
C PHE A 87 10.87 5.46 11.37
N LEU A 88 11.76 4.65 11.97
CA LEU A 88 11.43 3.83 13.13
C LEU A 88 11.07 4.68 14.36
N ALA A 89 11.81 5.78 14.61
CA ALA A 89 11.48 6.71 15.68
C ALA A 89 10.11 7.38 15.46
N SER A 90 9.82 7.82 14.23
CA SER A 90 8.52 8.40 13.88
C SER A 90 7.37 7.41 14.04
N LEU A 91 7.54 6.16 13.60
CA LEU A 91 6.56 5.09 13.84
C LEU A 91 6.35 4.85 15.32
N HIS A 92 7.42 4.79 16.11
CA HIS A 92 7.33 4.61 17.55
C HIS A 92 6.54 5.75 18.22
N TYR A 93 6.74 7.00 17.81
CA TYR A 93 5.96 8.12 18.33
C TYR A 93 4.49 8.05 17.92
N LEU A 94 4.20 7.67 16.68
CA LEU A 94 2.83 7.57 16.17
C LEU A 94 2.03 6.45 16.84
N VAL A 95 2.62 5.27 17.04
CA VAL A 95 1.94 4.15 17.71
C VAL A 95 1.73 4.36 19.21
N HIS A 96 2.49 5.28 19.84
CA HIS A 96 2.33 5.69 21.24
C HIS A 96 1.71 7.09 21.38
N TRP A 97 1.14 7.63 20.32
CA TRP A 97 0.55 8.97 20.36
C TRP A 97 -0.62 9.02 21.36
N PRO A 98 -0.85 10.14 22.10
CA PRO A 98 -1.94 10.22 23.08
C PRO A 98 -3.32 9.96 22.48
N ASP A 99 -3.54 10.40 21.22
CA ASP A 99 -4.78 10.19 20.49
C ASP A 99 -4.95 8.72 20.05
N LYS A 100 -6.09 8.12 20.42
CA LYS A 100 -6.44 6.74 20.06
C LYS A 100 -6.62 6.57 18.55
N GLU A 101 -7.13 7.59 17.85
CA GLU A 101 -7.40 7.54 16.42
C GLU A 101 -6.10 7.51 15.63
N ILE A 102 -5.15 8.41 15.95
CA ILE A 102 -3.81 8.40 15.35
C ILE A 102 -3.12 7.05 15.56
N ARG A 103 -3.19 6.46 16.77
CA ARG A 103 -2.62 5.12 17.00
C ARG A 103 -3.23 4.07 16.08
N LEU A 104 -4.56 4.06 15.97
CA LEU A 104 -5.28 3.07 15.16
C LEU A 104 -5.02 3.26 13.67
N ILE A 105 -5.02 4.51 13.17
CA ILE A 105 -4.62 4.86 11.80
C ILE A 105 -3.21 4.32 11.52
N THR A 106 -2.30 4.54 12.47
CA THR A 106 -0.90 4.10 12.34
C THR A 106 -0.79 2.58 12.29
N TRP A 107 -1.50 1.84 13.15
CA TRP A 107 -1.51 0.37 13.08
C TRP A 107 -2.07 -0.15 11.75
N LYS A 108 -3.13 0.46 11.22
CA LYS A 108 -3.67 0.12 9.90
C LYS A 108 -2.68 0.41 8.77
N LEU A 109 -2.00 1.56 8.84
CA LEU A 109 -0.98 1.94 7.87
C LEU A 109 0.20 0.96 7.88
N ILE A 110 0.73 0.62 9.06
CA ILE A 110 1.80 -0.37 9.22
C ILE A 110 1.34 -1.73 8.71
N SER A 111 0.13 -2.17 9.08
CA SER A 111 -0.39 -3.47 8.68
C SER A 111 -0.53 -3.60 7.17
N SER A 112 -1.16 -2.61 6.51
CA SER A 112 -1.33 -2.55 5.05
C SER A 112 0.03 -2.51 4.32
N THR A 113 0.96 -1.67 4.78
CA THR A 113 2.30 -1.59 4.20
C THR A 113 3.04 -2.93 4.30
N THR A 114 2.93 -3.59 5.46
CA THR A 114 3.61 -4.87 5.71
C THR A 114 2.97 -6.00 4.89
N SER A 115 1.64 -6.06 4.78
CA SER A 115 0.96 -7.06 3.97
C SER A 115 1.29 -6.92 2.48
N ILE A 116 1.40 -5.69 1.98
CA ILE A 116 1.82 -5.40 0.61
C ILE A 116 3.25 -5.88 0.37
N PHE A 117 4.17 -5.56 1.27
CA PHE A 117 5.56 -5.98 1.16
C PHE A 117 5.69 -7.51 1.16
N ILE A 118 5.03 -8.20 2.09
CA ILE A 118 4.98 -9.68 2.13
C ILE A 118 4.39 -10.23 0.82
N ALA A 119 3.29 -9.66 0.33
CA ALA A 119 2.66 -10.10 -0.90
C ALA A 119 3.60 -9.95 -2.10
N VAL A 120 4.32 -8.83 -2.24
CA VAL A 120 5.30 -8.67 -3.32
C VAL A 120 6.43 -9.67 -3.18
N MET A 121 6.97 -9.89 -1.99
CA MET A 121 8.04 -10.87 -1.79
C MET A 121 7.62 -12.30 -2.19
N ILE A 122 6.40 -12.70 -1.79
CA ILE A 122 5.82 -14.00 -2.20
C ILE A 122 5.63 -14.03 -3.71
N TYR A 123 5.13 -12.95 -4.30
CA TYR A 123 4.90 -12.83 -5.74
C TYR A 123 6.21 -12.94 -6.53
N THR A 124 7.27 -12.26 -6.10
CA THR A 124 8.59 -12.32 -6.75
C THR A 124 9.16 -13.73 -6.69
N VAL A 125 9.15 -14.38 -5.53
CA VAL A 125 9.60 -15.78 -5.40
C VAL A 125 8.76 -16.72 -6.27
N ALA A 126 7.43 -16.54 -6.28
CA ALA A 126 6.54 -17.35 -7.09
C ALA A 126 6.78 -17.15 -8.59
N LEU A 127 6.98 -15.91 -9.05
CA LEU A 127 7.29 -15.62 -10.45
C LEU A 127 8.66 -16.14 -10.88
N GLU A 128 9.69 -16.01 -10.05
CA GLU A 128 11.04 -16.46 -10.39
C GLU A 128 11.11 -17.98 -10.52
N GLU A 129 10.50 -18.73 -9.59
CA GLU A 129 10.60 -20.19 -9.57
C GLU A 129 9.54 -20.87 -10.46
N LEU A 130 8.32 -20.32 -10.52
CA LEU A 130 7.20 -20.91 -11.26
C LEU A 130 7.07 -20.32 -12.67
N GLY A 131 7.37 -19.03 -12.84
CA GLY A 131 7.16 -18.30 -14.09
C GLY A 131 8.04 -18.79 -15.22
N ASP A 132 9.34 -19.00 -14.99
CA ASP A 132 10.27 -19.49 -16.02
C ASP A 132 9.87 -20.89 -16.53
N ASN A 133 9.40 -21.76 -15.63
CA ASN A 133 8.97 -23.11 -15.96
C ASN A 133 7.59 -23.14 -16.66
N VAL A 134 6.65 -22.30 -16.25
CA VAL A 134 5.28 -22.26 -16.80
C VAL A 134 5.22 -21.48 -18.12
N ALA A 135 5.98 -20.39 -18.25
CA ALA A 135 6.05 -19.59 -19.48
C ALA A 135 6.65 -20.38 -20.64
N LEU A 136 7.60 -21.26 -20.36
CA LEU A 136 8.18 -22.19 -21.32
C LEU A 136 7.14 -23.17 -21.90
N VAL A 137 6.15 -23.58 -21.09
CA VAL A 137 5.17 -24.62 -21.47
C VAL A 137 3.92 -24.02 -22.13
N LEU A 138 3.42 -22.88 -21.67
CA LEU A 138 2.10 -22.35 -22.06
C LEU A 138 2.12 -21.14 -23.00
N GLY A 139 3.29 -20.57 -23.28
CA GLY A 139 3.44 -19.38 -24.13
C GLY A 139 3.06 -18.08 -23.40
N HIS A 140 3.85 -17.03 -23.63
CA HIS A 140 3.91 -15.81 -22.81
C HIS A 140 2.59 -15.00 -22.71
N GLY A 141 1.62 -15.21 -23.60
CA GLY A 141 0.36 -14.46 -23.62
C GLY A 141 -0.79 -15.10 -22.83
N TYR A 142 -0.88 -16.43 -22.78
CA TYR A 142 -1.93 -17.16 -22.08
C TYR A 142 -1.60 -17.45 -20.61
N THR A 143 -0.31 -17.36 -20.26
CA THR A 143 0.18 -17.58 -18.89
C THR A 143 -0.39 -16.58 -17.89
N GLY A 144 -0.61 -15.33 -18.30
CA GLY A 144 -1.10 -14.27 -17.41
C GLY A 144 -2.53 -14.51 -16.94
N SER A 145 -3.50 -14.58 -17.85
CA SER A 145 -4.92 -14.74 -17.50
C SER A 145 -5.21 -16.09 -16.85
N LEU A 146 -4.57 -17.17 -17.31
CA LEU A 146 -4.68 -18.48 -16.67
C LEU A 146 -4.03 -18.45 -15.27
N GLY A 147 -2.87 -17.81 -15.14
CA GLY A 147 -2.20 -17.62 -13.86
C GLY A 147 -3.06 -16.84 -12.86
N LEU A 148 -3.79 -15.82 -13.31
CA LEU A 148 -4.76 -15.09 -12.49
C LEU A 148 -5.91 -15.98 -12.01
N LEU A 149 -6.47 -16.82 -12.90
CA LEU A 149 -7.52 -17.77 -12.52
C LEU A 149 -7.01 -18.82 -11.53
N VAL A 150 -5.83 -19.39 -11.77
CA VAL A 150 -5.21 -20.38 -10.88
C VAL A 150 -4.92 -19.75 -9.51
N LEU A 151 -4.33 -18.55 -9.48
CA LEU A 151 -4.08 -17.82 -8.24
C LEU A 151 -5.38 -17.52 -7.49
N LEU A 152 -6.44 -17.13 -8.20
CA LEU A 152 -7.76 -16.92 -7.60
C LEU A 152 -8.29 -18.21 -6.95
N LEU A 153 -8.19 -19.35 -7.64
CA LEU A 153 -8.62 -20.64 -7.09
C LEU A 153 -7.79 -21.04 -5.86
N VAL A 154 -6.47 -20.83 -5.90
CA VAL A 154 -5.58 -21.11 -4.76
C VAL A 154 -5.93 -20.23 -3.57
N VAL A 155 -6.11 -18.92 -3.78
CA VAL A 155 -6.50 -17.98 -2.71
C VAL A 155 -7.88 -18.33 -2.16
N GLN A 156 -8.88 -18.62 -2.99
CA GLN A 156 -10.21 -19.00 -2.52
C GLN A 156 -10.19 -20.32 -1.71
N ALA A 157 -9.39 -21.30 -2.14
CA ALA A 157 -9.21 -22.55 -1.39
C ALA A 157 -8.51 -22.31 -0.04
N ASP A 158 -7.47 -21.50 -0.02
CA ASP A 158 -6.74 -21.14 1.19
C ASP A 158 -7.62 -20.38 2.19
N LEU A 159 -8.40 -19.39 1.71
CA LEU A 159 -9.38 -18.67 2.53
C LEU A 159 -10.47 -19.59 3.08
N PHE A 160 -10.89 -20.60 2.32
CA PHE A 160 -11.84 -21.58 2.82
C PHE A 160 -11.26 -22.43 3.97
N MET A 161 -9.99 -22.84 3.89
CA MET A 161 -9.30 -23.52 4.99
C MET A 161 -9.15 -22.60 6.22
N VAL A 162 -9.07 -21.29 5.96
CA VAL A 162 -9.16 -20.13 6.87
C VAL A 162 -10.31 -20.03 7.84
N ARG A 163 -11.48 -20.44 7.37
CA ARG A 163 -12.73 -19.74 7.68
C ARG A 163 -13.14 -19.74 9.15
N LYS A 164 -12.55 -20.61 9.98
CA LYS A 164 -12.85 -20.72 11.42
C LYS A 164 -12.02 -19.78 12.31
N SER A 165 -11.07 -19.03 11.76
CA SER A 165 -10.21 -18.13 12.54
C SER A 165 -10.22 -16.73 11.95
N GLU A 166 -10.67 -15.75 12.74
CA GLU A 166 -10.76 -14.34 12.34
C GLU A 166 -9.40 -13.76 11.92
N VAL A 167 -8.38 -13.88 12.80
CA VAL A 167 -7.03 -13.38 12.52
C VAL A 167 -6.39 -14.10 11.32
N ALA A 168 -6.59 -15.42 11.20
CA ALA A 168 -6.07 -16.16 10.05
C ALA A 168 -6.75 -15.70 8.75
N SER A 169 -8.08 -15.62 8.74
CA SER A 169 -8.88 -15.14 7.62
C SER A 169 -8.42 -13.74 7.19
N ALA A 170 -8.41 -12.77 8.11
CA ALA A 170 -7.99 -11.41 7.81
C ALA A 170 -6.55 -11.34 7.26
N SER A 171 -5.62 -12.09 7.85
CA SER A 171 -4.24 -12.11 7.38
C SER A 171 -4.08 -12.66 5.94
N ARG A 172 -4.80 -13.75 5.62
CA ARG A 172 -4.72 -14.39 4.31
C ARG A 172 -5.53 -13.63 3.26
N CYS A 173 -6.62 -12.98 3.65
CA CYS A 173 -7.39 -12.06 2.83
C CYS A 173 -6.54 -10.87 2.38
N LEU A 174 -5.85 -10.19 3.30
CA LEU A 174 -4.96 -9.06 2.97
C LEU A 174 -3.85 -9.46 2.00
N ILE A 175 -3.11 -10.52 2.30
CA ILE A 175 -2.02 -11.01 1.43
C ILE A 175 -2.58 -11.47 0.07
N GLY A 176 -3.65 -12.27 0.08
CA GLY A 176 -4.29 -12.80 -1.13
C GLY A 176 -4.86 -11.70 -2.03
N GLY A 177 -5.48 -10.67 -1.45
CA GLY A 177 -5.99 -9.50 -2.17
C GLY A 177 -4.88 -8.72 -2.87
N HIS A 178 -3.75 -8.49 -2.19
CA HIS A 178 -2.61 -7.83 -2.82
C HIS A 178 -1.98 -8.70 -3.93
N LEU A 179 -1.80 -10.01 -3.71
CA LEU A 179 -1.30 -10.94 -4.72
C LEU A 179 -2.19 -10.95 -5.98
N LEU A 180 -3.51 -11.03 -5.79
CA LEU A 180 -4.48 -11.00 -6.89
C LEU A 180 -4.49 -9.65 -7.60
N GLY A 181 -4.41 -8.55 -6.85
CA GLY A 181 -4.33 -7.19 -7.40
C GLY A 181 -3.07 -6.97 -8.25
N PHE A 182 -1.90 -7.36 -7.78
CA PHE A 182 -0.65 -7.22 -8.55
C PHE A 182 -0.61 -8.13 -9.77
N ASN A 183 -1.10 -9.37 -9.66
CA ASN A 183 -1.21 -10.25 -10.82
C ASN A 183 -2.21 -9.70 -11.85
N ALA A 184 -3.35 -9.14 -11.40
CA ALA A 184 -4.32 -8.50 -12.27
C ALA A 184 -3.73 -7.24 -12.95
N ILE A 185 -2.96 -6.42 -12.24
CA ILE A 185 -2.18 -5.31 -12.83
C ILE A 185 -1.25 -5.84 -13.92
N HIS A 186 -0.54 -6.95 -13.67
CA HIS A 186 0.37 -7.52 -14.66
C HIS A 186 -0.39 -7.98 -15.92
N VAL A 187 -1.53 -8.66 -15.76
CA VAL A 187 -2.34 -9.13 -16.90
C VAL A 187 -2.94 -7.97 -17.69
N PHE A 188 -3.71 -7.11 -17.03
CA PHE A 188 -4.47 -6.05 -17.69
C PHE A 188 -3.61 -4.83 -18.04
N GLY A 189 -2.54 -4.58 -17.29
CA GLY A 189 -1.54 -3.57 -17.66
C GLY A 189 -0.75 -3.99 -18.90
N ASN A 190 -0.30 -5.25 -19.01
CA ASN A 190 0.31 -5.74 -20.25
C ASN A 190 -0.68 -5.70 -21.43
N MET A 191 -1.98 -5.87 -21.15
CA MET A 191 -3.02 -5.69 -22.16
C MET A 191 -3.10 -4.25 -22.66
N GLN A 192 -2.98 -3.25 -21.77
CA GLN A 192 -2.88 -1.83 -22.15
C GLN A 192 -1.61 -1.53 -22.95
N GLU A 193 -0.45 -2.08 -22.53
CA GLU A 193 0.87 -1.73 -23.07
C GLU A 193 1.24 -2.47 -24.37
N ARG A 194 1.04 -3.79 -24.42
CA ARG A 194 1.61 -4.63 -25.48
C ARG A 194 0.67 -4.84 -26.67
N LEU A 195 -0.64 -4.71 -26.47
CA LEU A 195 -1.60 -4.91 -27.55
C LEU A 195 -1.77 -3.61 -28.34
N THR A 196 -1.42 -3.65 -29.62
CA THR A 196 -1.45 -2.50 -30.54
C THR A 196 -2.79 -1.76 -30.57
N PHE A 197 -3.90 -2.48 -30.38
CA PHE A 197 -5.21 -1.86 -30.28
C PHE A 197 -5.31 -0.91 -29.07
N PHE A 198 -4.90 -1.35 -27.88
CA PHE A 198 -5.07 -0.59 -26.64
C PHE A 198 -4.02 0.51 -26.47
N CYS A 199 -2.76 0.29 -26.86
CA CYS A 199 -1.70 1.28 -26.71
C CYS A 199 -1.73 2.40 -27.78
N SER A 200 -2.59 2.28 -28.80
CA SER A 200 -2.65 3.27 -29.90
C SER A 200 -3.36 4.59 -29.56
N ALA A 201 -4.22 4.61 -28.53
CA ALA A 201 -4.93 5.82 -28.10
C ALA A 201 -5.38 5.71 -26.64
N SER A 202 -5.40 6.83 -25.90
CA SER A 202 -5.76 6.87 -24.48
C SER A 202 -7.17 6.34 -24.19
N TRP A 203 -8.17 6.68 -25.01
CA TRP A 203 -9.53 6.18 -24.85
C TRP A 203 -9.63 4.67 -25.11
N ARG A 204 -8.78 4.11 -25.99
CA ARG A 204 -8.71 2.66 -26.20
C ARG A 204 -8.10 1.98 -24.98
N ALA A 205 -6.99 2.50 -24.44
CA ALA A 205 -6.43 2.02 -23.19
C ALA A 205 -7.46 2.04 -22.04
N ALA A 206 -8.35 3.05 -22.01
CA ALA A 206 -9.44 3.13 -21.04
C ALA A 206 -10.48 2.01 -21.15
N LEU A 207 -10.65 1.37 -22.32
CA LEU A 207 -11.56 0.24 -22.50
C LEU A 207 -11.14 -1.02 -21.71
N VAL A 208 -9.87 -1.11 -21.30
CA VAL A 208 -9.39 -2.22 -20.47
C VAL A 208 -10.02 -2.17 -19.06
N ILE A 209 -10.35 -0.97 -18.56
CA ILE A 209 -10.96 -0.77 -17.24
C ILE A 209 -12.34 -1.45 -17.12
N PRO A 210 -13.34 -1.15 -17.98
CA PRO A 210 -14.63 -1.84 -17.92
C PRO A 210 -14.53 -3.33 -18.29
N LEU A 211 -13.57 -3.73 -19.12
CA LEU A 211 -13.30 -5.14 -19.40
C LEU A 211 -12.85 -5.90 -18.16
N PHE A 212 -11.87 -5.35 -17.42
CA PHE A 212 -11.43 -5.91 -16.14
C PHE A 212 -12.58 -5.95 -15.14
N ALA A 213 -13.31 -4.83 -14.97
CA ALA A 213 -14.41 -4.76 -14.02
C ALA A 213 -15.47 -5.84 -14.32
N ALA A 214 -15.90 -5.98 -15.58
CA ALA A 214 -16.88 -7.00 -15.96
C ALA A 214 -16.38 -8.42 -15.69
N GLY A 215 -15.13 -8.72 -16.06
CA GLY A 215 -14.52 -10.03 -15.81
C GLY A 215 -14.39 -10.35 -14.32
N TRP A 216 -13.91 -9.39 -13.52
CA TRP A 216 -13.74 -9.56 -12.09
C TRP A 216 -15.08 -9.70 -11.36
N PHE A 217 -16.08 -8.86 -11.67
CA PHE A 217 -17.41 -8.98 -11.07
C PHE A 217 -18.06 -10.33 -11.39
N ALA A 218 -17.88 -10.86 -12.60
CA ALA A 218 -18.35 -12.20 -12.96
C ALA A 218 -17.65 -13.28 -12.12
N LEU A 219 -16.32 -13.23 -11.98
CA LEU A 219 -15.55 -14.17 -11.17
C LEU A 219 -15.91 -14.10 -9.68
N SER A 220 -16.00 -12.90 -9.11
CA SER A 220 -16.44 -12.67 -7.72
C SER A 220 -17.87 -13.15 -7.48
N TRP A 221 -18.77 -12.97 -8.45
CA TRP A 221 -20.14 -13.48 -8.35
C TRP A 221 -20.17 -15.01 -8.30
N VAL A 222 -19.38 -15.68 -9.14
CA VAL A 222 -19.25 -17.15 -9.12
C VAL A 222 -18.64 -17.62 -7.80
N ALA A 223 -17.53 -17.00 -7.36
CA ALA A 223 -16.85 -17.34 -6.11
C ALA A 223 -17.81 -17.22 -4.91
N ARG A 224 -18.52 -16.10 -4.79
CA ARG A 224 -19.54 -15.89 -3.76
C ARG A 224 -20.65 -16.93 -3.83
N ARG A 225 -21.14 -17.28 -5.02
CA ARG A 225 -22.19 -18.30 -5.15
C ARG A 225 -21.70 -19.66 -4.66
N ILE A 226 -20.46 -20.03 -4.96
CA ILE A 226 -19.82 -21.26 -4.48
C ILE A 226 -19.67 -21.22 -2.95
N ARG A 227 -19.15 -20.14 -2.39
CA ARG A 227 -19.00 -19.97 -0.92
C ARG A 227 -20.34 -20.13 -0.21
N HIS A 228 -21.36 -19.42 -0.67
CA HIS A 228 -22.70 -19.50 -0.07
C HIS A 228 -23.31 -20.90 -0.14
N MET A 229 -23.18 -21.60 -1.28
CA MET A 229 -23.66 -22.98 -1.40
C MET A 229 -22.94 -23.95 -0.44
N ILE A 230 -21.65 -23.74 -0.19
CA ILE A 230 -20.89 -24.57 0.74
C ILE A 230 -21.25 -24.24 2.18
N GLU A 231 -21.45 -22.95 2.49
CA GLU A 231 -21.83 -22.46 3.80
C GLU A 231 -23.23 -22.94 4.21
N GLU A 232 -24.22 -22.86 3.33
CA GLU A 232 -25.56 -23.42 3.56
C GLU A 232 -25.53 -24.91 3.94
N ARG A 233 -24.59 -25.68 3.36
CA ARG A 233 -24.40 -27.11 3.67
C ARG A 233 -23.67 -27.37 4.98
N LEU A 234 -22.90 -26.40 5.45
CA LEU A 234 -22.06 -26.48 6.64
C LEU A 234 -22.61 -25.61 7.77
N ALA A 235 -23.84 -25.13 7.63
CA ALA A 235 -24.48 -24.23 8.57
C ALA A 235 -24.56 -24.88 9.96
N SER A 236 -23.89 -24.25 10.91
CA SER A 236 -23.90 -24.63 12.32
C SER A 236 -25.05 -23.92 13.05
N SER A 237 -25.69 -24.59 14.00
CA SER A 237 -26.64 -23.93 14.91
C SER A 237 -25.95 -23.13 16.03
N ASP A 238 -24.62 -23.23 16.16
CA ASP A 238 -23.83 -22.47 17.13
C ASP A 238 -23.74 -20.98 16.72
N PRO A 239 -24.24 -20.04 17.54
CA PRO A 239 -24.14 -18.60 17.28
C PRO A 239 -22.71 -18.11 17.06
N ARG A 240 -21.72 -18.70 17.74
CA ARG A 240 -20.32 -18.28 17.62
C ARG A 240 -19.75 -18.67 16.27
N GLU A 241 -20.01 -19.88 15.80
CA GLU A 241 -19.59 -20.30 14.46
C GLU A 241 -20.28 -19.46 13.37
N SER A 242 -21.53 -19.04 13.57
CA SER A 242 -22.23 -18.14 12.65
C SER A 242 -21.57 -16.76 12.56
N GLN A 243 -21.16 -16.16 13.69
CA GLN A 243 -20.49 -14.84 13.69
C GLN A 243 -19.13 -14.90 12.98
N VAL A 244 -18.36 -15.97 13.21
CA VAL A 244 -17.06 -16.16 12.55
C VAL A 244 -17.24 -16.36 11.04
N ALA A 245 -18.30 -17.05 10.62
CA ALA A 245 -18.63 -17.23 9.21
C ALA A 245 -19.02 -15.91 8.52
N GLU A 246 -19.84 -15.08 9.19
CA GLU A 246 -20.19 -13.72 8.73
C GLU A 246 -18.94 -12.85 8.57
N PHE A 247 -18.07 -12.83 9.59
CA PHE A 247 -16.79 -12.12 9.52
C PHE A 247 -15.93 -12.62 8.35
N TRP A 248 -15.87 -13.93 8.11
CA TRP A 248 -15.11 -14.49 6.99
C TRP A 248 -15.65 -14.06 5.62
N GLU A 249 -16.98 -14.03 5.43
CA GLU A 249 -17.57 -13.55 4.18
C GLU A 249 -17.33 -12.05 3.99
N ASP A 250 -17.40 -11.25 5.06
CA ASP A 250 -17.04 -9.82 5.02
C ASP A 250 -15.57 -9.62 4.61
N GLN A 251 -14.64 -10.41 5.16
CA GLN A 251 -13.23 -10.36 4.76
C GLN A 251 -13.03 -10.75 3.28
N CYS A 252 -13.76 -11.76 2.80
CA CYS A 252 -13.73 -12.14 1.37
C CYS A 252 -14.26 -11.01 0.48
N PHE A 253 -15.34 -10.35 0.91
CA PHE A 253 -15.94 -9.24 0.20
C PHE A 253 -15.01 -8.02 0.12
N ASP A 254 -14.36 -7.66 1.24
CA ASP A 254 -13.38 -6.58 1.28
C ASP A 254 -12.17 -6.89 0.39
N THR A 255 -11.68 -8.14 0.42
CA THR A 255 -10.59 -8.61 -0.45
C THR A 255 -10.95 -8.46 -1.93
N GLU A 256 -12.16 -8.85 -2.33
CA GLU A 256 -12.63 -8.70 -3.71
C GLU A 256 -12.67 -7.23 -4.14
N ASN A 257 -13.08 -6.33 -3.24
CA ASN A 257 -13.13 -4.89 -3.53
C ASN A 257 -11.72 -4.27 -3.59
N ASP A 258 -10.80 -4.72 -2.74
CA ASP A 258 -9.40 -4.28 -2.74
C ASP A 258 -8.69 -4.63 -4.06
N VAL A 259 -8.92 -5.85 -4.60
CA VAL A 259 -8.39 -6.23 -5.92
C VAL A 259 -8.89 -5.27 -7.00
N VAL A 260 -10.18 -4.91 -6.97
CA VAL A 260 -10.76 -3.95 -7.93
C VAL A 260 -10.13 -2.57 -7.77
N ALA A 261 -10.05 -2.08 -6.53
CA ALA A 261 -9.49 -0.77 -6.21
C ALA A 261 -8.03 -0.63 -6.67
N ILE A 262 -7.18 -1.60 -6.31
CA ILE A 262 -5.75 -1.63 -6.67
C ILE A 262 -5.59 -1.67 -8.19
N THR A 263 -6.29 -2.59 -8.86
CA THR A 263 -6.13 -2.83 -10.30
C THR A 263 -6.71 -1.69 -11.15
N MET A 264 -7.98 -1.32 -10.94
CA MET A 264 -8.59 -0.22 -11.69
C MET A 264 -7.91 1.11 -11.39
N GLY A 265 -7.46 1.33 -10.14
CA GLY A 265 -6.69 2.51 -9.79
C GLY A 265 -5.42 2.64 -10.61
N PHE A 266 -4.66 1.54 -10.76
CA PHE A 266 -3.46 1.52 -11.61
C PHE A 266 -3.80 1.76 -13.08
N LEU A 267 -4.77 1.01 -13.63
CA LEU A 267 -5.17 1.13 -15.05
C LEU A 267 -5.68 2.54 -15.38
N LEU A 268 -6.38 3.20 -14.45
CA LEU A 268 -6.83 4.58 -14.60
C LEU A 268 -5.64 5.55 -14.59
N THR A 269 -4.69 5.37 -13.68
CA THR A 269 -3.46 6.18 -13.66
C THR A 269 -2.64 6.01 -14.94
N GLN A 270 -2.59 4.82 -15.53
CA GLN A 270 -1.94 4.59 -16.83
C GLN A 270 -2.62 5.39 -17.97
N VAL A 271 -3.96 5.43 -17.97
CA VAL A 271 -4.72 6.26 -18.92
C VAL A 271 -4.44 7.75 -18.72
N VAL A 272 -4.43 8.22 -17.47
CA VAL A 272 -4.06 9.61 -17.13
C VAL A 272 -2.64 9.91 -17.63
N GLY A 273 -1.68 9.02 -17.38
CA GLY A 273 -0.32 9.14 -17.88
C GLY A 273 -0.26 9.23 -19.40
N PHE A 274 -1.04 8.41 -20.11
CA PHE A 274 -1.12 8.47 -21.58
C PHE A 274 -1.71 9.81 -22.06
N VAL A 275 -2.77 10.30 -21.42
CA VAL A 275 -3.35 11.61 -21.77
C VAL A 275 -2.35 12.75 -21.58
N LEU A 276 -1.55 12.71 -20.51
CA LEU A 276 -0.59 13.77 -20.21
C LEU A 276 0.67 13.73 -21.09
N HIS A 277 1.24 12.55 -21.35
CA HIS A 277 2.55 12.42 -22.02
C HIS A 277 2.46 12.00 -23.50
N GLY A 278 1.26 11.72 -24.01
CA GLY A 278 1.04 11.27 -25.39
C GLY A 278 1.52 9.84 -25.68
N ARG A 279 2.04 9.10 -24.69
CA ARG A 279 2.38 7.69 -24.77
C ARG A 279 2.05 6.97 -23.46
N LEU A 280 1.72 5.69 -23.54
CA LEU A 280 1.46 4.88 -22.34
C LEU A 280 2.75 4.75 -21.52
N PRO A 281 2.74 5.03 -20.20
CA PRO A 281 3.88 4.76 -19.34
C PRO A 281 4.18 3.25 -19.26
N PRO A 282 5.45 2.84 -19.16
CA PRO A 282 5.79 1.44 -18.97
C PRO A 282 5.23 0.92 -17.65
N LEU A 283 4.83 -0.37 -17.60
CA LEU A 283 4.32 -1.00 -16.38
C LEU A 283 5.32 -0.94 -15.22
N VAL A 284 6.58 -1.23 -15.54
CA VAL A 284 7.70 -1.07 -14.61
C VAL A 284 8.19 0.36 -14.74
N GLY A 285 8.08 1.13 -13.66
CA GLY A 285 8.35 2.57 -13.70
C GLY A 285 9.80 2.86 -14.10
N GLU A 286 9.99 3.33 -15.33
CA GLU A 286 11.28 3.84 -15.79
C GLU A 286 11.43 5.32 -15.42
N PHE A 287 12.66 5.71 -15.09
CA PHE A 287 13.01 7.10 -14.87
C PHE A 287 13.19 7.80 -16.22
N VAL A 288 12.09 8.36 -16.74
CA VAL A 288 12.11 9.12 -17.99
C VAL A 288 12.05 10.62 -17.68
N HIS A 289 12.83 11.41 -18.41
CA HIS A 289 12.69 12.86 -18.42
C HIS A 289 11.35 13.27 -19.06
N HIS A 290 10.58 14.05 -18.32
CA HIS A 290 9.31 14.63 -18.74
C HIS A 290 9.37 16.16 -18.57
N ALA A 291 8.45 16.89 -19.20
CA ALA A 291 8.39 18.34 -18.98
C ALA A 291 7.87 18.64 -17.55
N ASP A 292 8.41 19.66 -16.89
CA ASP A 292 8.03 20.01 -15.50
C ASP A 292 6.51 20.19 -15.34
N ILE A 293 5.85 20.75 -16.35
CA ILE A 293 4.41 20.98 -16.33
C ILE A 293 3.60 19.67 -16.31
N GLU A 294 4.02 18.67 -17.07
CA GLU A 294 3.36 17.36 -17.13
C GLU A 294 3.45 16.66 -15.77
N ASN A 295 4.61 16.78 -15.12
CA ASN A 295 4.83 16.25 -13.78
C ASN A 295 3.94 16.94 -12.73
N HIS A 296 3.87 18.27 -12.73
CA HIS A 296 2.99 18.99 -11.81
C HIS A 296 1.49 18.71 -12.04
N LEU A 297 1.07 18.51 -13.30
CA LEU A 297 -0.30 18.10 -13.62
C LEU A 297 -0.64 16.73 -13.06
N LEU A 298 0.31 15.78 -13.03
CA LEU A 298 0.10 14.47 -12.43
C LEU A 298 -0.10 14.56 -10.91
N PHE A 299 0.68 15.40 -10.21
CA PHE A 299 0.46 15.66 -8.79
C PHE A 299 -0.92 16.26 -8.51
N ALA A 300 -1.30 17.26 -9.32
CA ALA A 300 -2.61 17.91 -9.23
C ALA A 300 -3.76 16.93 -9.50
N THR A 301 -3.57 15.98 -10.42
CA THR A 301 -4.56 14.92 -10.71
C THR A 301 -4.72 13.98 -9.51
N GLY A 302 -3.63 13.59 -8.86
CA GLY A 302 -3.69 12.82 -7.61
C GLY A 302 -4.44 13.58 -6.49
N ALA A 303 -4.18 14.88 -6.34
CA ALA A 303 -4.91 15.72 -5.38
C ALA A 303 -6.41 15.83 -5.73
N ALA A 304 -6.75 15.92 -7.02
CA ALA A 304 -8.14 15.92 -7.47
C ALA A 304 -8.86 14.60 -7.16
N PHE A 305 -8.18 13.46 -7.31
CA PHE A 305 -8.73 12.17 -6.88
C PHE A 305 -8.97 12.13 -5.36
N MET A 306 -8.03 12.64 -4.56
CA MET A 306 -8.19 12.74 -3.10
C MET A 306 -9.42 13.59 -2.72
N LEU A 307 -9.58 14.76 -3.32
CA LEU A 307 -10.76 15.61 -3.10
C LEU A 307 -12.05 14.91 -3.54
N SER A 308 -12.00 14.14 -4.62
CA SER A 308 -13.14 13.37 -5.12
C SER A 308 -13.54 12.25 -4.15
N VAL A 309 -12.59 11.61 -3.46
CA VAL A 309 -12.90 10.63 -2.39
C VAL A 309 -13.76 11.27 -1.29
N PHE A 310 -13.42 12.48 -0.86
CA PHE A 310 -14.21 13.20 0.15
C PHE A 310 -15.55 13.71 -0.39
N GLY A 311 -15.58 14.19 -1.64
CA GLY A 311 -16.81 14.65 -2.29
C GLY A 311 -17.82 13.53 -2.54
N PHE A 312 -17.34 12.33 -2.90
CA PHE A 312 -18.21 11.19 -3.19
C PHE A 312 -18.90 10.64 -1.94
N GLU A 313 -18.26 10.76 -0.78
CA GLU A 313 -18.86 10.34 0.50
C GLU A 313 -20.06 11.22 0.90
N ALA A 314 -20.09 12.50 0.50
CA ALA A 314 -21.27 13.34 0.69
C ALA A 314 -22.50 12.77 -0.06
N LEU A 315 -22.28 12.02 -1.15
CA LEU A 315 -23.33 11.35 -1.93
C LEU A 315 -23.75 9.99 -1.32
N ASP A 316 -22.89 9.31 -0.55
CA ASP A 316 -23.20 8.05 0.15
C ASP A 316 -24.42 8.21 1.09
N SER A 317 -24.56 9.40 1.70
CA SER A 317 -25.70 9.76 2.53
C SER A 317 -27.07 9.57 1.85
N ARG A 318 -27.11 9.54 0.51
CA ARG A 318 -28.34 9.36 -0.28
C ARG A 318 -28.55 7.93 -0.80
N ALA A 319 -27.56 7.06 -0.67
CA ALA A 319 -27.58 5.69 -1.20
C ALA A 319 -28.15 4.63 -0.22
N HIS A 320 -28.64 5.06 0.95
CA HIS A 320 -29.17 4.18 1.98
C HIS A 320 -30.30 3.27 1.45
N GLY A 321 -30.09 1.95 1.48
CA GLY A 321 -31.13 0.94 1.27
C GLY A 321 -30.84 -0.15 0.23
N HIS A 322 -29.84 0.02 -0.65
CA HIS A 322 -29.53 -0.98 -1.68
C HIS A 322 -28.11 -1.53 -1.56
N TYR A 323 -27.98 -2.85 -1.32
CA TYR A 323 -26.71 -3.57 -1.20
C TYR A 323 -25.74 -3.29 -2.36
N TYR A 324 -26.23 -3.36 -3.61
CA TYR A 324 -25.41 -3.12 -4.80
C TYR A 324 -24.91 -1.68 -4.90
N MET A 325 -25.71 -0.70 -4.48
CA MET A 325 -25.29 0.70 -4.48
C MET A 325 -24.21 0.94 -3.43
N ARG A 326 -24.35 0.37 -2.23
CA ARG A 326 -23.31 0.42 -1.20
C ARG A 326 -21.99 -0.18 -1.72
N ARG A 327 -22.03 -1.36 -2.37
CA ARG A 327 -20.82 -1.96 -2.96
C ARG A 327 -20.20 -1.05 -4.02
N LEU A 328 -21.01 -0.51 -4.93
CA LEU A 328 -20.53 0.39 -5.97
C LEU A 328 -19.83 1.62 -5.38
N VAL A 329 -20.42 2.23 -4.34
CA VAL A 329 -19.82 3.38 -3.66
C VAL A 329 -18.47 3.03 -3.04
N LEU A 330 -18.39 1.91 -2.31
CA LEU A 330 -17.14 1.45 -1.69
C LEU A 330 -16.04 1.20 -2.73
N VAL A 331 -16.39 0.54 -3.84
CA VAL A 331 -15.47 0.25 -4.95
C VAL A 331 -15.00 1.55 -5.63
N VAL A 332 -15.92 2.45 -6.02
CA VAL A 332 -15.55 3.71 -6.67
C VAL A 332 -14.62 4.54 -5.79
N ARG A 333 -14.94 4.63 -4.49
CA ARG A 333 -14.11 5.32 -3.51
C ARG A 333 -12.72 4.69 -3.39
N GLY A 334 -12.65 3.36 -3.33
CA GLY A 334 -11.39 2.62 -3.32
C GLY A 334 -10.56 2.88 -4.59
N VAL A 335 -11.18 2.84 -5.77
CA VAL A 335 -10.52 3.13 -7.05
C VAL A 335 -9.97 4.56 -7.07
N LEU A 336 -10.74 5.56 -6.64
CA LEU A 336 -10.28 6.95 -6.55
C LEU A 336 -9.08 7.10 -5.59
N ALA A 337 -9.15 6.47 -4.41
CA ALA A 337 -8.07 6.51 -3.43
C ALA A 337 -6.79 5.82 -3.96
N MET A 338 -6.92 4.65 -4.58
CA MET A 338 -5.78 3.96 -5.19
C MET A 338 -5.21 4.75 -6.37
N SER A 339 -6.05 5.36 -7.22
CA SER A 339 -5.61 6.23 -8.32
C SER A 339 -4.78 7.43 -7.83
N MET A 340 -5.20 8.07 -6.72
CA MET A 340 -4.41 9.10 -6.05
C MET A 340 -3.02 8.57 -5.68
N SER A 341 -2.94 7.43 -5.00
CA SER A 341 -1.67 6.82 -4.60
C SER A 341 -0.76 6.54 -5.81
N TRP A 342 -1.30 5.93 -6.87
CA TRP A 342 -0.54 5.65 -8.08
C TRP A 342 -0.03 6.92 -8.78
N CYS A 343 -0.86 7.97 -8.87
CA CYS A 343 -0.46 9.26 -9.43
C CYS A 343 0.69 9.88 -8.62
N TRP A 344 0.64 9.84 -7.29
CA TRP A 344 1.70 10.38 -6.44
C TRP A 344 2.96 9.52 -6.45
N LEU A 345 2.84 8.20 -6.58
CA LEU A 345 4.00 7.32 -6.75
C LEU A 345 4.72 7.60 -8.08
N MET A 346 3.98 7.77 -9.17
CA MET A 346 4.57 8.14 -10.46
C MET A 346 5.18 9.55 -10.44
N TRP A 347 4.45 10.53 -9.92
CA TRP A 347 4.94 11.91 -9.77
C TRP A 347 6.25 11.97 -8.96
N SER A 348 6.29 11.28 -7.81
CA SER A 348 7.45 11.32 -6.93
C SER A 348 8.69 10.68 -7.56
N ARG A 349 8.53 9.58 -8.30
CA ARG A 349 9.61 8.97 -9.09
C ARG A 349 10.19 9.95 -10.11
N TRP A 350 9.34 10.62 -10.89
CA TRP A 350 9.79 11.57 -11.92
C TRP A 350 10.37 12.84 -11.32
N HIS A 351 9.74 13.39 -10.29
CA HIS A 351 10.21 14.59 -9.61
C HIS A 351 11.62 14.40 -9.03
N LEU A 352 11.87 13.27 -8.36
CA LEU A 352 13.19 12.98 -7.78
C LEU A 352 14.26 12.80 -8.86
N TRP A 353 13.92 12.16 -9.97
CA TRP A 353 14.86 11.99 -11.08
C TRP A 353 15.28 13.33 -11.69
N MET A 354 14.33 14.23 -11.90
CA MET A 354 14.60 15.56 -12.48
C MET A 354 15.35 16.48 -11.52
N THR A 355 15.11 16.36 -10.21
CA THR A 355 15.69 17.28 -9.23
C THR A 355 17.09 16.87 -8.79
N LEU A 356 17.30 15.58 -8.48
CA LEU A 356 18.48 15.18 -7.73
C LEU A 356 19.62 14.65 -8.60
N HIS A 357 19.37 14.22 -9.86
CA HIS A 357 20.41 13.66 -10.76
C HIS A 357 21.34 12.65 -10.05
N MET A 358 20.79 11.91 -9.08
CA MET A 358 21.52 10.97 -8.23
C MET A 358 21.58 9.58 -8.85
N GLU A 359 22.41 8.72 -8.27
CA GLU A 359 22.37 7.28 -8.53
C GLU A 359 20.96 6.71 -8.26
N GLU A 360 20.57 5.73 -9.07
CA GLU A 360 19.22 5.15 -9.05
C GLU A 360 18.80 4.61 -7.68
N LEU A 361 19.70 3.90 -6.99
CA LEU A 361 19.41 3.36 -5.66
C LEU A 361 19.21 4.49 -4.64
N LEU A 362 20.05 5.52 -4.66
CA LEU A 362 19.91 6.67 -3.77
C LEU A 362 18.58 7.37 -4.00
N ALA A 363 18.16 7.55 -5.27
CA ALA A 363 16.85 8.10 -5.60
C ALA A 363 15.70 7.25 -5.05
N LYS A 364 15.78 5.92 -5.15
CA LYS A 364 14.78 4.98 -4.60
C LYS A 364 14.72 5.02 -3.07
N VAL A 365 15.86 5.11 -2.38
CA VAL A 365 15.91 5.25 -0.91
C VAL A 365 15.30 6.59 -0.48
N VAL A 366 15.71 7.70 -1.11
CA VAL A 366 15.18 9.03 -0.81
C VAL A 366 13.67 9.10 -1.08
N LEU A 367 13.21 8.45 -2.16
CA LEU A 367 11.79 8.29 -2.45
C LEU A 367 11.06 7.59 -1.31
N ALA A 368 11.55 6.43 -0.87
CA ALA A 368 10.89 5.64 0.17
C ALA A 368 10.81 6.37 1.52
N CYS A 369 11.93 6.99 1.94
CA CYS A 369 11.97 7.79 3.16
C CYS A 369 11.08 9.05 3.07
N GLY A 370 11.18 9.81 1.97
CA GLY A 370 10.40 11.02 1.76
C GLY A 370 8.90 10.76 1.68
N THR A 371 8.50 9.71 0.96
CA THR A 371 7.10 9.26 0.87
C THR A 371 6.56 8.84 2.23
N SER A 372 7.34 8.11 3.02
CA SER A 372 6.96 7.69 4.37
C SER A 372 6.70 8.89 5.28
N LEU A 373 7.63 9.86 5.31
CA LEU A 373 7.48 11.09 6.10
C LEU A 373 6.27 11.92 5.64
N PHE A 374 6.06 12.03 4.33
CA PHE A 374 4.91 12.72 3.76
C PHE A 374 3.59 12.10 4.24
N CYS A 375 3.44 10.77 4.13
CA CYS A 375 2.24 10.08 4.60
C CYS A 375 2.02 10.23 6.11
N MET A 376 3.07 10.17 6.92
CA MET A 376 2.98 10.41 8.37
C MET A 376 2.49 11.83 8.70
N ILE A 377 2.97 12.85 8.00
CA ILE A 377 2.49 14.23 8.16
C ILE A 377 1.03 14.35 7.73
N MET A 378 0.65 13.70 6.63
CA MET A 378 -0.73 13.70 6.15
C MET A 378 -1.69 13.02 7.14
N VAL A 379 -1.26 12.00 7.88
CA VAL A 379 -2.08 11.40 8.96
C VAL A 379 -2.51 12.46 9.96
N PHE A 380 -1.60 13.30 10.47
CA PHE A 380 -1.96 14.36 11.42
C PHE A 380 -2.90 15.42 10.82
N ILE A 381 -2.70 15.78 9.55
CA ILE A 381 -3.55 16.76 8.87
C ILE A 381 -4.96 16.20 8.73
N LEU A 382 -5.08 14.97 8.26
CA LEU A 382 -6.35 14.32 8.02
C LEU A 382 -7.11 14.03 9.32
N ASP A 383 -6.41 13.60 10.35
CA ASP A 383 -6.94 13.43 11.71
C ASP A 383 -7.49 14.75 12.27
N SER A 384 -6.71 15.84 12.18
CA SER A 384 -7.19 17.16 12.61
C SER A 384 -8.39 17.68 11.80
N LEU A 385 -8.55 17.25 10.55
CA LEU A 385 -9.75 17.55 9.75
C LEU A 385 -10.96 16.69 10.16
N ALA A 386 -10.73 15.43 10.55
CA ALA A 386 -11.76 14.53 11.05
C ALA A 386 -12.31 15.00 12.41
N ASP A 387 -11.43 15.42 13.34
CA ASP A 387 -11.81 15.98 14.65
C ASP A 387 -12.73 17.21 14.54
N ARG A 388 -12.56 17.98 13.48
CA ARG A 388 -13.37 19.17 13.19
C ARG A 388 -14.66 18.84 12.44
N SER A 389 -14.98 17.54 12.30
CA SER A 389 -16.11 17.01 11.53
C SER A 389 -16.18 17.50 10.07
N VAL A 390 -15.04 17.94 9.51
CA VAL A 390 -14.94 18.39 8.10
C VAL A 390 -14.92 17.18 7.17
N VAL A 391 -14.32 16.09 7.61
CA VAL A 391 -14.08 14.88 6.82
C VAL A 391 -14.74 13.69 7.48
N ASN A 392 -15.35 12.83 6.67
CA ASN A 392 -15.97 11.60 7.15
C ASN A 392 -14.90 10.51 7.42
N PRO A 393 -14.95 9.81 8.58
CA PRO A 393 -14.01 8.76 8.94
C PRO A 393 -13.90 7.62 7.92
N LYS A 394 -14.98 7.30 7.20
CA LYS A 394 -14.94 6.26 6.14
C LYS A 394 -14.01 6.70 5.01
N ALA A 395 -14.19 7.91 4.47
CA ALA A 395 -13.36 8.45 3.39
C ALA A 395 -11.89 8.51 3.81
N LEU A 396 -11.64 8.91 5.07
CA LEU A 396 -10.31 8.89 5.68
C LEU A 396 -9.65 7.50 5.61
N ARG A 397 -10.37 6.42 5.93
CA ARG A 397 -9.84 5.05 5.85
C ARG A 397 -9.39 4.67 4.44
N ALA A 398 -10.15 5.04 3.42
CA ALA A 398 -9.77 4.75 2.03
C ALA A 398 -8.47 5.46 1.63
N VAL A 399 -8.29 6.72 2.06
CA VAL A 399 -7.05 7.48 1.83
C VAL A 399 -5.87 6.87 2.58
N ILE A 400 -6.05 6.48 3.85
CA ILE A 400 -4.99 5.82 4.65
C ILE A 400 -4.58 4.49 4.02
N GLN A 401 -5.54 3.69 3.57
CA GLN A 401 -5.24 2.42 2.91
C GLN A 401 -4.41 2.65 1.63
N ALA A 402 -4.75 3.69 0.86
CA ALA A 402 -3.97 4.10 -0.30
C ALA A 402 -2.56 4.61 0.07
N PHE A 403 -2.37 5.27 1.22
CA PHE A 403 -1.04 5.60 1.73
C PHE A 403 -0.22 4.35 2.08
N GLY A 404 -0.85 3.29 2.58
CA GLY A 404 -0.18 2.01 2.81
C GLY A 404 0.42 1.44 1.52
N LEU A 405 -0.33 1.53 0.41
CA LEU A 405 0.16 1.16 -0.92
C LEU A 405 1.30 2.07 -1.39
N LEU A 406 1.14 3.38 -1.25
CA LEU A 406 2.16 4.37 -1.64
C LEU A 406 3.50 4.11 -0.91
N ILE A 407 3.47 3.91 0.40
CA ILE A 407 4.64 3.57 1.20
C ILE A 407 5.19 2.21 0.79
N GLY A 408 4.34 1.17 0.74
CA GLY A 408 4.76 -0.21 0.45
C GLY A 408 5.48 -0.32 -0.88
N LEU A 409 4.94 0.28 -1.95
CA LEU A 409 5.54 0.26 -3.28
C LEU A 409 6.79 1.13 -3.39
N SER A 410 6.89 2.22 -2.62
CA SER A 410 8.12 3.02 -2.59
C SER A 410 9.30 2.23 -2.01
N TRP A 411 9.04 1.42 -0.97
CA TRP A 411 10.04 0.55 -0.35
C TRP A 411 10.34 -0.70 -1.17
N GLU A 412 9.32 -1.29 -1.81
CA GLU A 412 9.49 -2.39 -2.76
C GLU A 412 10.50 -2.04 -3.85
N SER A 413 10.39 -0.85 -4.45
CA SER A 413 11.30 -0.46 -5.54
C SER A 413 12.74 -0.29 -5.06
N CYS A 414 12.94 0.12 -3.81
CA CYS A 414 14.25 0.16 -3.17
C CYS A 414 14.78 -1.26 -2.89
N PHE A 415 13.92 -2.16 -2.41
CA PHE A 415 14.27 -3.54 -2.12
C PHE A 415 14.67 -4.28 -3.39
N ASP A 416 13.88 -4.17 -4.45
CA ASP A 416 14.17 -4.80 -5.74
C ASP A 416 15.51 -4.36 -6.32
N ALA A 417 15.84 -3.07 -6.24
CA ALA A 417 17.13 -2.56 -6.68
C ALA A 417 18.31 -3.22 -5.95
N VAL A 418 18.18 -3.46 -4.65
CA VAL A 418 19.23 -4.14 -3.86
C VAL A 418 19.26 -5.64 -4.17
N MET A 419 18.09 -6.26 -4.35
CA MET A 419 17.97 -7.68 -4.61
C MET A 419 18.49 -8.09 -5.99
N GLU A 420 18.42 -7.21 -6.99
CA GLU A 420 18.99 -7.43 -8.32
C GLU A 420 20.52 -7.56 -8.31
N ASP A 421 21.21 -6.93 -7.36
CA ASP A 421 22.66 -7.00 -7.22
C ASP A 421 23.13 -8.30 -6.51
N LEU A 422 22.21 -9.08 -5.96
CA LEU A 422 22.53 -10.33 -5.24
C LEU A 422 22.69 -11.51 -6.21
N HIS A 423 23.94 -11.93 -6.39
CA HIS A 423 24.28 -13.13 -7.14
C HIS A 423 24.85 -14.24 -6.23
N PRO A 424 24.53 -15.52 -6.48
CA PRO A 424 23.65 -16.05 -7.55
C PRO A 424 22.14 -15.92 -7.25
N LYS A 425 21.28 -16.11 -8.25
CA LYS A 425 19.80 -16.00 -8.12
C LYS A 425 19.22 -16.72 -6.91
N HIS A 426 19.68 -17.95 -6.60
CA HIS A 426 19.19 -18.71 -5.44
C HIS A 426 19.44 -17.98 -4.10
N PHE A 427 20.47 -17.14 -4.00
CA PHE A 427 20.73 -16.34 -2.81
C PHE A 427 19.69 -15.22 -2.63
N ARG A 428 19.28 -14.58 -3.74
CA ARG A 428 18.15 -13.64 -3.77
C ARG A 428 16.87 -14.32 -3.25
N THR A 429 16.52 -15.48 -3.80
CA THR A 429 15.33 -16.24 -3.39
C THR A 429 15.40 -16.64 -1.92
N LEU A 430 16.57 -17.09 -1.44
CA LEU A 430 16.77 -17.46 -0.04
C LEU A 430 16.55 -16.27 0.91
N ILE A 431 17.08 -15.09 0.58
CA ILE A 431 16.89 -13.87 1.37
C ILE A 431 15.42 -13.45 1.37
N ALA A 432 14.77 -13.48 0.21
CA ALA A 432 13.34 -13.14 0.11
C ALA A 432 12.47 -14.09 0.96
N VAL A 433 12.70 -15.40 0.87
CA VAL A 433 11.98 -16.39 1.68
C VAL A 433 12.28 -16.21 3.17
N GLY A 434 13.55 -16.03 3.54
CA GLY A 434 13.96 -15.83 4.93
C GLY A 434 13.31 -14.59 5.57
N LEU A 435 13.29 -13.47 4.84
CA LEU A 435 12.62 -12.25 5.28
C LEU A 435 11.10 -12.42 5.38
N ALA A 436 10.45 -13.07 4.41
CA ALA A 436 9.01 -13.33 4.48
C ALA A 436 8.65 -14.21 5.69
N LEU A 437 9.43 -15.27 5.96
CA LEU A 437 9.26 -16.14 7.13
C LEU A 437 9.51 -15.42 8.45
N TYR A 438 10.34 -14.39 8.48
CA TYR A 438 10.59 -13.59 9.67
C TYR A 438 9.49 -12.53 9.90
N VAL A 439 9.09 -11.81 8.86
CA VAL A 439 8.14 -10.68 8.96
C VAL A 439 6.71 -11.18 9.13
N LEU A 440 6.31 -12.25 8.43
CA LEU A 440 4.92 -12.73 8.43
C LEU A 440 4.40 -13.12 9.84
N PRO A 441 5.12 -13.90 10.67
CA PRO A 441 4.65 -14.24 12.01
C PRO A 441 4.56 -13.00 12.91
N GLY A 442 5.57 -12.13 12.87
CA GLY A 442 5.59 -10.91 13.69
C GLY A 442 4.44 -9.97 13.36
N TRP A 443 4.17 -9.76 12.05
CA TRP A 443 3.04 -8.98 11.60
C TRP A 443 1.70 -9.58 12.03
N ARG A 444 1.51 -10.88 11.78
CA ARG A 444 0.24 -11.57 12.09
C ARG A 444 -0.08 -11.60 13.59
N LEU A 445 0.93 -11.76 14.44
CA LEU A 445 0.74 -11.90 15.88
C LEU A 445 0.65 -10.54 16.61
N TYR A 446 1.42 -9.53 16.19
CA TYR A 446 1.56 -8.29 16.97
C TYR A 446 0.99 -7.04 16.31
N ILE A 447 0.97 -6.98 14.98
CA ILE A 447 0.56 -5.78 14.22
C ILE A 447 -0.91 -5.91 13.78
N LEU A 448 -1.25 -7.04 13.16
CA LEU A 448 -2.58 -7.25 12.58
C LEU A 448 -3.71 -7.17 13.63
N PRO A 449 -3.61 -7.77 14.82
CA PRO A 449 -4.68 -7.64 15.82
C PRO A 449 -4.96 -6.18 16.22
N LYS A 450 -3.91 -5.36 16.33
CA LYS A 450 -4.04 -3.91 16.63
C LYS A 450 -4.65 -3.13 15.47
N ALA A 451 -4.39 -3.56 14.23
CA ALA A 451 -4.98 -2.94 13.04
C ALA A 451 -6.46 -3.32 12.85
N LEU A 452 -6.88 -4.49 13.33
CA LEU A 452 -8.27 -4.96 13.30
C LEU A 452 -9.14 -4.35 14.40
N ALA A 453 -8.55 -3.68 15.39
CA ALA A 453 -9.29 -3.02 16.46
C ALA A 453 -10.33 -2.02 15.90
N VAL A 454 -11.50 -2.01 16.53
CA VAL A 454 -12.67 -1.21 16.11
C VAL A 454 -12.44 0.27 16.37
N TRP A 455 -12.98 1.15 15.51
CA TRP A 455 -12.86 2.60 15.70
C TRP A 455 -13.68 3.06 16.91
N PRO A 456 -13.15 3.91 17.80
CA PRO A 456 -13.92 4.47 18.91
C PRO A 456 -15.19 5.22 18.45
N LEU A 457 -15.14 5.91 17.29
CA LEU A 457 -16.30 6.60 16.73
C LEU A 457 -17.40 5.66 16.21
N GLU A 458 -17.07 4.42 15.85
CA GLU A 458 -18.08 3.41 15.51
C GLU A 458 -18.84 2.94 16.74
N MET A 459 -18.16 2.82 17.89
CA MET A 459 -18.83 2.52 19.16
C MET A 459 -19.84 3.61 19.57
N HIS A 460 -19.55 4.88 19.27
CA HIS A 460 -20.46 5.99 19.60
C HIS A 460 -21.71 6.04 18.70
N ASN A 461 -21.59 5.67 17.42
CA ASN A 461 -22.70 5.77 16.44
C ASN A 461 -23.50 4.46 16.30
N ASN A 462 -22.89 3.32 16.60
CA ASN A 462 -23.52 2.01 16.68
C ASN A 462 -22.95 1.32 17.93
N PRO A 463 -23.57 1.51 19.11
CA PRO A 463 -23.13 0.79 20.30
C PRO A 463 -23.17 -0.71 19.97
N PRO A 464 -22.08 -1.46 20.19
CA PRO A 464 -22.10 -2.88 19.94
C PRO A 464 -23.28 -3.50 20.68
N SER A 465 -24.01 -4.41 20.02
CA SER A 465 -24.99 -5.26 20.72
C SER A 465 -24.31 -5.83 21.96
N ALA A 466 -25.01 -5.87 23.09
CA ALA A 466 -24.52 -6.09 24.46
C ALA A 466 -23.45 -7.18 24.68
N ILE A 467 -23.24 -8.07 23.71
CA ILE A 467 -22.24 -9.15 23.68
C ILE A 467 -20.80 -8.63 23.47
N ALA A 468 -20.55 -7.54 22.74
CA ALA A 468 -19.16 -7.06 22.55
C ALA A 468 -18.60 -6.31 23.76
N LEU A 469 -19.48 -5.68 24.56
CA LEU A 469 -19.10 -5.04 25.83
C LEU A 469 -18.67 -6.09 26.88
N CYS A 470 -19.27 -7.28 26.88
CA CYS A 470 -18.86 -8.35 27.79
C CYS A 470 -17.43 -8.84 27.57
N LYS A 471 -16.84 -8.69 26.37
CA LYS A 471 -15.44 -9.10 26.12
C LYS A 471 -14.42 -8.07 26.58
N GLU A 472 -14.71 -6.77 26.44
CA GLU A 472 -13.79 -5.73 26.94
C GLU A 472 -13.85 -5.63 28.46
N ASP A 473 -15.02 -5.81 29.10
CA ASP A 473 -15.13 -5.76 30.56
C ASP A 473 -14.47 -6.98 31.26
N GLU A 474 -14.42 -8.16 30.64
CA GLU A 474 -13.72 -9.33 31.19
C GLU A 474 -12.19 -9.21 31.11
N GLU A 475 -11.63 -8.61 30.05
CA GLU A 475 -10.17 -8.50 29.85
C GLU A 475 -9.55 -7.41 30.76
N TRP A 476 -10.27 -6.30 31.00
CA TRP A 476 -9.84 -5.26 31.94
C TRP A 476 -10.01 -5.67 33.42
N GLN A 477 -11.02 -6.47 33.77
CA GLN A 477 -11.19 -6.94 35.15
C GLN A 477 -10.15 -8.00 35.55
N THR A 478 -9.62 -8.77 34.61
CA THR A 478 -8.55 -9.73 34.91
C THR A 478 -7.21 -9.06 35.22
N GLU A 479 -6.84 -7.98 34.51
CA GLU A 479 -5.58 -7.27 34.77
C GLU A 479 -5.58 -6.54 36.13
N ASP A 480 -6.69 -5.91 36.53
CA ASP A 480 -6.77 -5.23 37.83
C ASP A 480 -6.85 -6.20 39.03
N SER A 481 -7.34 -7.43 38.82
CA SER A 481 -7.46 -8.44 39.90
C SER A 481 -6.13 -9.12 40.26
N GLU A 482 -5.21 -9.27 39.31
CA GLU A 482 -3.90 -9.91 39.55
C GLU A 482 -2.92 -8.99 40.31
N ASP A 483 -3.05 -7.68 40.17
CA ASP A 483 -2.22 -6.70 40.91
C ASP A 483 -2.68 -6.55 42.37
N ASP A 484 -3.98 -6.73 42.65
CA ASP A 484 -4.55 -6.64 44.01
C ASP A 484 -4.24 -7.89 44.86
N GLU A 485 -4.11 -9.07 44.24
CA GLU A 485 -3.67 -10.30 44.94
C GLU A 485 -2.15 -10.30 45.23
N ARG A 486 -1.32 -9.68 44.37
CA ARG A 486 0.12 -9.55 44.64
C ARG A 486 0.43 -8.59 45.79
N GLN A 487 -0.39 -7.58 46.05
CA GLN A 487 -0.21 -6.69 47.20
C GLN A 487 -0.66 -7.31 48.54
N LYS A 488 -1.62 -8.25 48.53
CA LYS A 488 -2.12 -8.88 49.77
C LYS A 488 -1.30 -10.08 50.26
N GLY A 489 -0.41 -10.63 49.44
CA GLY A 489 0.45 -11.77 49.80
C GLY A 489 1.75 -11.45 50.55
N GLY A 490 2.06 -10.16 50.80
CA GLY A 490 3.39 -9.73 51.25
C GLY A 490 3.61 -9.54 52.76
N ASP A 491 2.57 -9.57 53.61
CA ASP A 491 2.68 -9.00 54.98
C ASP A 491 2.23 -9.96 56.10
N SER A 492 2.65 -11.23 56.05
CA SER A 492 2.35 -12.24 57.08
C SER A 492 3.59 -13.00 57.58
N SER A 493 4.61 -12.32 58.09
CA SER A 493 5.62 -13.00 58.89
C SER A 493 6.29 -12.07 59.90
N GLY A 494 5.86 -12.17 61.16
CA GLY A 494 6.64 -11.70 62.29
C GLY A 494 5.79 -11.15 63.43
N ASP A 495 5.27 -12.04 64.28
CA ASP A 495 5.31 -11.80 65.73
C ASP A 495 4.92 -13.08 66.48
N SER A 496 5.95 -13.73 67.04
CA SER A 496 5.79 -14.71 68.11
C SER A 496 6.88 -14.52 69.16
N ALA A 497 6.45 -13.95 70.28
CA ALA A 497 6.82 -14.28 71.66
C ALA A 497 8.29 -14.26 72.12
N SER A 498 8.56 -13.41 73.12
CA SER A 498 9.42 -13.77 74.25
C SER A 498 8.97 -13.03 75.51
N GLU A 499 8.55 -13.83 76.51
CA GLU A 499 8.72 -13.55 77.94
C GLU A 499 10.20 -13.44 78.33
#